data_AF-A0A355TPV3-F1
#
_entry.id   AF-A0A355TPV3-F1
#
_cell.length_a   1.000
_cell.length_b   1.000
_cell.length_c   1.000
_cell.angle_alpha   90.00
_cell.angle_beta   90.00
_cell.angle_gamma   90.00
#
_symmetry.space_group_name_H-M   'P 1'
#
loop_
_entity.id
_entity.type
_entity.pdbx_description
1 polymer ?
#
loop_
_entity_poly.entity_id
_entity_poly.type
_entity_poly.pdbx_seq_one_letter_code
_entity_poly.pdbx_strand_id
1 'polypeptide(L)'
;MVGGDCYITTATCQEHGKSDNCYELTMFRSFRDTWLRKQPDGEQLIKRYYATAPALVELINKQPNRRAIYRHLNEAYLSKCLRYIEDGENVKCKELYVDMVEFLYGEQQKWQI
;
A
#
# COMPACT_ATOMS: atom_id res chain seq x y z
N MET A 1 20.08 -2.67 4.90
CA MET A 1 19.44 -1.66 4.01
C MET A 1 17.95 -1.93 4.00
N VAL A 2 17.12 -1.10 4.62
CA VAL A 2 15.65 -1.20 4.45
C VAL A 2 15.17 0.16 3.96
N GLY A 3 15.55 0.50 2.74
CA GLY A 3 14.84 1.48 1.92
C GLY A 3 13.86 0.74 1.02
N GLY A 4 13.00 -0.09 1.63
CA GLY A 4 12.13 -1.00 0.88
C GLY A 4 11.05 -0.24 0.13
N ASP A 5 10.80 -0.62 -1.11
CA ASP A 5 9.71 -0.11 -1.94
C ASP A 5 8.35 -0.40 -1.29
N CYS A 6 7.35 0.42 -1.60
CA CYS A 6 5.97 0.15 -1.18
C CYS A 6 5.33 -0.81 -2.19
N TYR A 7 5.42 -2.13 -1.96
CA TYR A 7 5.04 -3.15 -2.95
C TYR A 7 3.69 -2.92 -3.65
N ILE A 8 2.63 -2.64 -2.90
CA ILE A 8 1.29 -2.44 -3.47
C ILE A 8 1.24 -1.15 -4.31
N THR A 9 1.83 -0.05 -3.82
CA THR A 9 1.89 1.19 -4.60
C THR A 9 2.76 1.03 -5.83
N THR A 10 3.91 0.35 -5.74
CA THR A 10 4.78 0.05 -6.89
C THR A 10 4.03 -0.76 -7.94
N ALA A 11 3.39 -1.86 -7.54
CA ALA A 11 2.60 -2.69 -8.46
C ALA A 11 1.43 -1.90 -9.08
N THR A 12 0.77 -1.05 -8.30
CA THR A 12 -0.29 -0.16 -8.79
C THR A 12 0.25 0.84 -9.83
N CYS A 13 1.39 1.48 -9.55
CA CYS A 13 2.02 2.43 -10.48
C CYS A 13 2.44 1.73 -11.78
N GLN A 14 3.03 0.54 -11.69
CA GLN A 14 3.42 -0.27 -12.85
C GLN A 14 2.20 -0.65 -13.70
N GLU A 15 1.09 -1.07 -13.07
CA GLU A 15 -0.15 -1.39 -13.77
C GLU A 15 -0.73 -0.16 -14.52
N HIS A 16 -0.53 1.04 -13.98
CA HIS A 16 -0.93 2.30 -14.61
C HIS A 16 0.11 2.88 -15.58
N GLY A 17 1.24 2.18 -15.81
CA GLY A 17 2.31 2.64 -16.69
C GLY A 17 3.08 3.85 -16.16
N LYS A 18 2.99 4.14 -14.86
CA LYS A 18 3.74 5.21 -14.20
C LYS A 18 5.14 4.72 -13.80
N SER A 19 6.10 5.65 -13.74
CA SER A 19 7.47 5.35 -13.31
C SER A 19 7.55 4.98 -11.82
N ASP A 20 8.47 4.08 -11.45
CA ASP A 20 8.70 3.57 -10.08
C ASP A 20 9.20 4.63 -9.06
N ASN A 21 9.39 5.88 -9.49
CA ASN A 21 9.73 7.02 -8.63
C ASN A 21 8.66 8.12 -8.67
N CYS A 22 7.41 7.72 -8.82
CA CYS A 22 6.29 8.67 -8.83
C CYS A 22 6.20 9.44 -7.49
N TYR A 23 5.58 10.62 -7.57
CA TYR A 23 5.37 11.50 -6.42
C TYR A 23 4.70 10.74 -5.26
N GLU A 24 3.72 9.89 -5.58
CA GLU A 24 2.97 9.09 -4.63
C GLU A 24 3.90 8.18 -3.81
N LEU A 25 4.82 7.45 -4.47
CA LEU A 25 5.78 6.57 -3.78
C LEU A 25 6.71 7.34 -2.85
N THR A 26 7.14 8.53 -3.25
CA THR A 26 7.98 9.40 -2.41
C THR A 26 7.22 9.83 -1.15
N MET A 27 5.96 10.25 -1.30
CA MET A 27 5.12 10.67 -0.17
C MET A 27 4.84 9.51 0.80
N PHE A 28 4.52 8.32 0.29
CA PHE A 28 4.29 7.15 1.14
C PHE A 28 5.55 6.68 1.87
N ARG A 29 6.70 6.67 1.19
CA ARG A 29 8.00 6.34 1.83
C ARG A 29 8.30 7.34 2.95
N SER A 30 8.13 8.64 2.68
CA SER A 30 8.34 9.70 3.69
C SER A 30 7.39 9.53 4.87
N PHE A 31 6.09 9.36 4.64
CA PHE A 31 5.10 9.11 5.69
C PHE A 31 5.48 7.90 6.56
N ARG A 32 5.87 6.79 5.93
CA ARG A 32 6.27 5.57 6.63
C ARG A 32 7.49 5.81 7.52
N ASP A 33 8.56 6.35 6.94
CA ASP A 33 9.87 6.43 7.58
C ASP A 33 9.94 7.53 8.65
N THR A 34 9.19 8.62 8.45
CA THR A 34 9.25 9.81 9.30
C THR A 34 8.15 9.87 10.35
N TRP A 35 6.97 9.32 10.07
CA TRP A 35 5.80 9.40 10.95
C TRP A 35 5.33 8.02 11.43
N LEU A 36 5.03 7.07 10.53
CA LEU A 36 4.44 5.78 10.90
C LEU A 36 5.40 4.98 11.80
N ARG A 37 6.67 4.90 11.45
CA ARG A 37 7.69 4.18 12.23
C ARG A 37 7.86 4.71 13.66
N LYS A 38 7.50 5.98 13.91
CA LYS A 38 7.58 6.60 15.24
C LYS A 38 6.34 6.35 16.10
N GLN A 39 5.30 5.74 15.55
CA GLN A 39 4.10 5.39 16.31
C GLN A 39 4.35 4.14 17.16
N PRO A 40 3.68 3.99 18.33
CA PRO A 40 3.90 2.86 19.23
C PRO A 40 3.71 1.47 18.60
N ASP A 41 2.78 1.36 17.65
CA ASP A 41 2.46 0.15 16.88
C ASP A 41 3.03 0.18 15.45
N GLY A 42 3.73 1.25 15.08
CA GLY A 42 4.15 1.54 13.72
C GLY A 42 5.10 0.51 13.14
N GLU A 43 6.11 0.09 13.91
CA GLU A 43 7.05 -0.94 13.46
C GLU A 43 6.37 -2.29 13.22
N GLN A 44 5.40 -2.66 14.06
CA GLN A 44 4.66 -3.91 13.91
C GLN A 44 3.77 -3.87 12.65
N LEU A 45 3.09 -2.75 12.42
CA LEU A 45 2.28 -2.54 11.20
C LEU A 45 3.14 -2.61 9.94
N ILE A 46 4.27 -1.91 9.92
CA ILE A 46 5.22 -1.94 8.80
C ILE A 46 5.70 -3.38 8.58
N LYS A 47 6.12 -4.09 9.64
CA LYS A 47 6.59 -5.47 9.52
C LYS A 47 5.51 -6.40 8.96
N ARG A 48 4.26 -6.29 9.45
CA ARG A 48 3.12 -7.10 8.98
C ARG A 48 2.84 -6.85 7.50
N TYR A 49 2.87 -5.59 7.07
CA TYR A 49 2.73 -5.23 5.66
C TYR A 49 3.86 -5.84 4.81
N TYR A 50 5.12 -5.64 5.19
CA TYR A 50 6.26 -6.16 4.42
C TYR A 50 6.28 -7.70 4.35
N ALA A 51 5.74 -8.38 5.36
CA ALA A 51 5.63 -9.84 5.37
C ALA A 51 4.57 -10.37 4.38
N THR A 52 3.60 -9.56 3.96
CA THR A 52 2.43 -10.04 3.21
C THR A 52 2.19 -9.35 1.88
N ALA A 53 2.56 -8.08 1.75
CA ALA A 53 2.40 -7.33 0.51
C ALA A 53 3.06 -8.00 -0.72
N PRO A 54 4.26 -8.63 -0.64
CA PRO A 54 4.83 -9.34 -1.79
C PRO A 54 3.94 -10.49 -2.29
N ALA A 55 3.49 -11.36 -1.38
CA ALA A 55 2.64 -12.50 -1.72
C ALA A 55 1.27 -12.05 -2.25
N LEU A 56 0.70 -10.99 -1.69
CA LEU A 56 -0.55 -10.39 -2.16
C LEU A 56 -0.41 -9.84 -3.58
N VAL A 57 0.67 -9.11 -3.86
CA VAL A 57 0.96 -8.60 -5.21
C VAL A 57 1.10 -9.74 -6.22
N GLU A 58 1.80 -10.82 -5.86
CA GLU A 58 1.88 -12.01 -6.72
C GLU A 58 0.52 -12.65 -6.98
N LEU A 59 -0.34 -12.75 -5.96
CA LEU A 59 -1.70 -13.29 -6.10
C LEU A 59 -2.56 -12.41 -7.00
N ILE A 60 -2.54 -11.09 -6.81
CA ILE A 60 -3.27 -10.12 -7.64
C ILE A 60 -2.79 -10.22 -9.09
N ASN A 61 -1.48 -10.31 -9.31
CA ASN A 61 -0.90 -10.39 -10.66
C ASN A 61 -1.32 -11.65 -11.43
N LYS A 62 -1.69 -12.73 -10.73
CA LYS A 62 -2.24 -13.96 -11.34
C LYS A 62 -3.72 -13.83 -11.70
N GLN A 63 -4.42 -12.82 -11.20
CA GLN A 63 -5.85 -12.66 -11.46
C GLN A 63 -6.11 -12.08 -12.87
N PRO A 64 -7.11 -12.59 -13.60
CA PRO A 64 -7.47 -12.05 -14.92
C PRO A 64 -7.98 -10.60 -14.84
N ASN A 65 -8.52 -10.20 -13.68
CA ASN A 65 -9.01 -8.85 -13.41
C ASN A 65 -8.02 -7.97 -12.61
N ARG A 66 -6.71 -8.29 -12.59
CA ARG A 66 -5.68 -7.54 -11.84
C ARG A 66 -5.76 -6.02 -11.99
N ARG A 67 -6.03 -5.54 -13.21
CA ARG A 67 -6.12 -4.10 -13.50
C ARG A 67 -7.29 -3.44 -12.79
N ALA A 68 -8.41 -4.14 -12.65
CA ALA A 68 -9.56 -3.63 -11.89
C ALA A 68 -9.26 -3.62 -10.38
N ILE A 69 -8.54 -4.63 -9.89
CA ILE A 69 -8.11 -4.71 -8.47
C ILE A 69 -7.17 -3.55 -8.14
N TYR A 70 -6.11 -3.33 -8.92
CA TYR A 70 -5.17 -2.22 -8.68
C TYR A 70 -5.84 -0.85 -8.82
N ARG A 71 -6.73 -0.67 -9.79
CA ARG A 71 -7.52 0.56 -9.90
C ARG A 71 -8.37 0.80 -8.65
N HIS A 72 -9.03 -0.24 -8.14
CA HIS A 72 -9.80 -0.14 -6.90
C HIS A 72 -8.91 0.20 -5.71
N LEU A 73 -7.75 -0.45 -5.56
CA LEU A 73 -6.79 -0.13 -4.49
C LEU A 73 -6.33 1.33 -4.56
N ASN A 74 -6.08 1.83 -5.76
CA ASN A 74 -5.69 3.22 -5.97
C ASN A 74 -6.81 4.21 -5.58
N GLU A 75 -8.02 4.00 -6.09
CA GLU A 75 -9.15 4.91 -5.90
C GLU A 75 -9.73 4.84 -4.47
N ALA A 76 -9.79 3.64 -3.88
CA ALA A 76 -10.37 3.45 -2.56
C ALA A 76 -9.41 3.82 -1.42
N TYR A 77 -8.10 3.57 -1.59
CA TYR A 77 -7.11 3.68 -0.52
C TYR A 77 -5.96 4.64 -0.85
N LEU A 78 -5.15 4.36 -1.87
CA LEU A 78 -3.88 5.09 -2.09
C LEU A 78 -4.11 6.58 -2.34
N SER A 79 -5.01 6.94 -3.28
CA SER A 79 -5.30 8.34 -3.60
C SER A 79 -5.80 9.15 -2.40
N LYS A 80 -6.62 8.54 -1.54
CA LYS A 80 -7.11 9.18 -0.31
C LYS A 80 -6.01 9.30 0.74
N CYS A 81 -5.18 8.27 0.91
CA CYS A 81 -4.05 8.32 1.84
C CYS A 81 -3.03 9.38 1.40
N LEU A 82 -2.78 9.52 0.09
CA LEU A 82 -1.93 10.59 -0.44
C LEU A 82 -2.46 11.97 -0.05
N ARG A 83 -3.76 12.20 -0.27
CA ARG A 83 -4.42 13.46 0.14
C ARG A 83 -4.30 13.70 1.65
N TYR A 84 -4.52 12.68 2.47
CA TYR A 84 -4.33 12.81 3.92
C TYR A 84 -2.89 13.15 4.30
N ILE A 85 -1.89 12.61 3.60
CA ILE A 85 -0.49 12.98 3.83
C ILE A 85 -0.25 14.45 3.43
N GLU A 86 -0.78 14.89 2.29
CA GLU A 86 -0.69 16.28 1.81
C GLU A 86 -1.34 17.27 2.77
N ASP A 87 -2.49 16.90 3.33
CA ASP A 87 -3.24 17.71 4.31
C ASP A 87 -2.66 17.60 5.74
N GLY A 88 -1.61 16.79 5.96
CA GLY A 88 -1.00 16.55 7.27
C GLY A 88 -1.81 15.65 8.22
N GLU A 89 -2.91 15.07 7.72
CA GLU A 89 -3.82 14.17 8.43
C GLU A 89 -3.26 12.73 8.54
N ASN A 90 -2.04 12.61 9.05
CA ASN A 90 -1.28 11.36 9.13
C ASN A 90 -2.00 10.21 9.86
N VAL A 91 -2.82 10.53 10.87
CA VAL A 91 -3.62 9.53 11.61
C VAL A 91 -4.67 8.89 10.70
N LYS A 92 -5.37 9.67 9.87
CA LYS A 92 -6.35 9.14 8.92
C LYS A 92 -5.69 8.30 7.84
N CYS A 93 -4.50 8.68 7.36
CA CYS A 93 -3.75 7.84 6.42
C CYS A 93 -3.33 6.52 7.08
N LYS A 94 -2.93 6.52 8.36
CA LYS A 94 -2.65 5.27 9.08
C LYS A 94 -3.88 4.37 9.19
N GLU A 95 -5.03 4.90 9.57
CA GLU A 95 -6.28 4.11 9.66
C GLU A 95 -6.63 3.48 8.31
N LEU A 96 -6.56 4.27 7.24
CA LEU A 96 -6.83 3.80 5.89
C LEU A 96 -5.81 2.76 5.40
N TYR A 97 -4.55 2.92 5.80
CA TYR A 97 -3.50 1.94 5.52
C TYR A 97 -3.76 0.60 6.20
N VAL A 98 -4.17 0.61 7.47
CA VAL A 98 -4.55 -0.61 8.20
C VAL A 98 -5.75 -1.28 7.54
N ASP A 99 -6.77 -0.50 7.19
CA ASP A 99 -7.98 -0.99 6.52
C ASP A 99 -7.66 -1.66 5.17
N MET A 100 -6.80 -1.04 4.35
CA MET A 100 -6.32 -1.62 3.10
C MET A 100 -5.62 -2.98 3.32
N VAL A 101 -4.77 -3.07 4.36
CA VAL A 101 -4.06 -4.32 4.66
C VAL A 101 -5.06 -5.40 5.09
N GLU A 102 -5.97 -5.10 6.02
CA GLU A 102 -6.99 -6.08 6.45
C GLU A 102 -7.90 -6.52 5.29
N PHE A 103 -8.30 -5.59 4.41
CA PHE A 103 -9.04 -5.91 3.19
C PHE A 103 -8.28 -6.91 2.31
N LEU A 104 -7.01 -6.65 2.02
CA LEU A 104 -6.18 -7.55 1.21
C LEU A 104 -5.97 -8.91 1.87
N TYR A 105 -5.81 -8.96 3.19
CA TYR A 105 -5.72 -10.21 3.95
C TYR A 105 -6.99 -11.05 3.84
N GLY A 106 -8.17 -10.41 3.83
CA GLY A 106 -9.45 -11.08 3.59
C GLY A 106 -9.59 -11.58 2.16
N GLU A 107 -9.22 -10.75 1.18
CA GLU A 107 -9.30 -11.10 -0.25
C GLU A 107 -8.32 -12.21 -0.64
N GLN A 108 -7.19 -12.37 0.05
CA GLN A 108 -6.21 -13.43 -0.25
C GLN A 108 -6.84 -14.82 -0.29
N GLN A 109 -7.87 -15.08 0.54
CA GLN A 109 -8.55 -16.38 0.58
C GLN A 109 -9.30 -16.68 -0.73
N LYS A 110 -9.74 -15.65 -1.44
CA LYS A 110 -10.45 -15.77 -2.72
C LYS A 110 -9.50 -15.97 -3.89
N TRP A 111 -8.26 -15.48 -3.79
CA TRP A 111 -7.24 -15.58 -4.84
C TRP A 111 -6.36 -16.83 -4.76
N GLN A 112 -6.53 -17.66 -3.73
CA GLN A 112 -5.86 -18.94 -3.57
C GLN A 112 -6.48 -20.10 -4.39
N ILE A 113 -7.54 -19.82 -5.16
CA ILE A 113 -8.33 -20.79 -5.92
C ILE A 113 -7.78 -20.93 -7.35
#